data_AF-A0A6P0S9X0-F1
#
_entry.id   AF-A0A6P0S9X0-F1
#
_cell.length_a   1.000
_cell.length_b   1.000
_cell.length_c   1.000
_cell.angle_alpha   90.00
_cell.angle_beta   90.00
_cell.angle_gamma   90.00
#
_symmetry.space_group_name_H-M   'P 1'
#
loop_
_entity.id
_entity.type
_entity.pdbx_description
1 polymer ?
#
loop_
_entity_poly.entity_id
_entity_poly.type
_entity_poly.pdbx_seq_one_letter_code
_entity_poly.pdbx_strand_id
1 'polypeptide(L)'
;MYSPSESTNSSTVTEFGSRTYLYEVVGLRQNGPIRQSGTVLLTVPYNRMKQEMQRIARMGGKIVSIKPLSSSAANGSVAQTEPTKSENTTKPIQSENTTKPMTQAKPKKAKDNIPVNTYRPKNPFIGKCISNEQLVQEGGIGNCRHLKFDLSGGDLRYLEGQSIGIIPEGTDKKGKPYKLRLYSIASTRHGDDLDDKTVSLCVRQLQYKHPETGETVNGVCSTFLCNLNPGDDVKITGPAGKEMLLPSDPNANIIMMATGTGIAPFRAFLWRMFKEQQRKLKISGKGKLSHI
;
A
#
# COMPACT_ATOMS: atom_id res chain seq x y z
N MET A 1 -17.91 -66.70 1.45
CA MET A 1 -16.64 -66.08 1.91
C MET A 1 -16.92 -64.62 2.20
N TYR A 2 -16.38 -64.18 3.33
CA TYR A 2 -16.70 -62.98 4.09
C TYR A 2 -16.58 -61.67 3.31
N SER A 3 -17.57 -60.80 3.44
CA SER A 3 -17.48 -59.38 3.11
C SER A 3 -17.22 -58.63 4.43
N PRO A 4 -16.11 -57.87 4.59
CA PRO A 4 -15.90 -57.04 5.78
C PRO A 4 -16.35 -55.60 5.54
N SER A 5 -17.09 -55.12 6.51
CA SER A 5 -17.71 -53.83 6.68
C SER A 5 -16.74 -52.64 6.75
N GLU A 6 -17.27 -51.48 6.36
CA GLU A 6 -16.71 -50.14 6.53
C GLU A 6 -16.29 -49.87 7.99
N SER A 7 -15.07 -49.35 8.16
CA SER A 7 -14.67 -48.62 9.37
C SER A 7 -14.24 -47.21 8.98
N THR A 8 -15.21 -46.31 8.94
CA THR A 8 -15.01 -44.87 8.85
C THR A 8 -14.40 -44.37 10.15
N ASN A 9 -13.06 -44.28 10.19
CA ASN A 9 -12.37 -43.49 11.20
C ASN A 9 -12.53 -42.01 10.84
N SER A 10 -13.64 -41.41 11.28
CA SER A 10 -13.86 -39.97 11.22
C SER A 10 -12.96 -39.28 12.24
N SER A 11 -11.75 -38.94 11.83
CA SER A 11 -10.95 -37.93 12.52
C SER A 11 -11.67 -36.60 12.34
N THR A 12 -12.37 -36.16 13.38
CA THR A 12 -13.01 -34.86 13.44
C THR A 12 -11.94 -33.77 13.31
N VAL A 13 -11.72 -33.30 12.08
CA VAL A 13 -10.92 -32.10 11.80
C VAL A 13 -11.70 -30.93 12.36
N THR A 14 -11.36 -30.52 13.58
CA THR A 14 -11.88 -29.30 14.18
C THR A 14 -11.55 -28.14 13.23
N GLU A 15 -12.50 -27.23 13.00
CA GLU A 15 -12.42 -26.08 12.08
C GLU A 15 -11.22 -25.13 12.32
N PHE A 16 -10.50 -25.31 13.43
CA PHE A 16 -9.26 -24.61 13.77
C PHE A 16 -7.99 -25.27 13.21
N GLY A 17 -8.03 -26.54 12.82
CA GLY A 17 -6.87 -27.32 12.37
C GLY A 17 -6.37 -26.97 10.95
N SER A 18 -7.22 -26.34 10.13
CA SER A 18 -6.91 -25.95 8.75
C SER A 18 -6.30 -24.56 8.60
N ARG A 19 -6.29 -23.75 9.67
CA ARG A 19 -5.78 -22.38 9.62
C ARG A 19 -4.25 -22.40 9.55
N THR A 20 -3.69 -21.81 8.51
CA THR A 20 -2.23 -21.63 8.36
C THR A 20 -1.87 -20.16 8.51
N TYR A 21 -0.67 -19.91 9.02
CA TYR A 21 -0.16 -18.57 9.29
C TYR A 21 1.23 -18.42 8.68
N LEU A 22 1.49 -17.29 8.03
CA LEU A 22 2.79 -16.93 7.50
C LEU A 22 3.56 -16.12 8.54
N TYR A 23 4.66 -16.67 9.03
CA TYR A 23 5.58 -16.07 9.97
C TYR A 23 6.73 -15.45 9.21
N GLU A 24 6.99 -14.18 9.46
CA GLU A 24 8.20 -13.51 9.03
C GLU A 24 9.18 -13.47 10.20
N VAL A 25 10.35 -14.10 10.05
CA VAL A 25 11.30 -14.31 11.13
C VAL A 25 12.69 -13.87 10.70
N VAL A 26 13.39 -13.12 11.56
CA VAL A 26 14.77 -12.68 11.33
C VAL A 26 15.70 -13.32 12.35
N GLY A 27 16.98 -13.47 12.00
CA GLY A 27 18.00 -13.94 12.92
C GLY A 27 17.98 -15.45 13.22
N LEU A 28 17.31 -16.26 12.39
CA LEU A 28 17.36 -17.72 12.51
C LEU A 28 18.78 -18.22 12.26
N ARG A 29 19.41 -18.86 13.25
CA ARG A 29 20.68 -19.57 13.05
C ARG A 29 20.44 -20.89 12.31
N GLN A 30 20.80 -20.95 11.03
CA GLN A 30 20.96 -22.22 10.29
C GLN A 30 22.42 -22.67 10.36
N ASN A 31 22.68 -23.98 10.22
CA ASN A 31 24.01 -24.62 10.28
C ASN A 31 24.92 -24.20 9.09
N GLY A 32 25.31 -22.93 9.05
CA GLY A 32 26.22 -22.33 8.06
C GLY A 32 26.65 -20.92 8.50
N PRO A 33 27.57 -20.26 7.78
CA PRO A 33 28.06 -18.94 8.16
C PRO A 33 26.92 -17.93 8.28
N ILE A 34 26.89 -17.22 9.41
CA ILE A 34 25.83 -16.30 9.82
C ILE A 34 25.69 -15.19 8.76
N ARG A 35 24.61 -15.22 7.96
CA ARG A 35 24.21 -14.06 7.17
C ARG A 35 23.47 -13.10 8.09
N GLN A 36 24.06 -11.93 8.37
CA GLN A 36 23.52 -10.93 9.32
C GLN A 36 22.19 -10.27 8.90
N SER A 37 21.58 -10.66 7.77
CA SER A 37 20.45 -9.92 7.17
C SER A 37 19.43 -10.79 6.44
N GLY A 38 19.21 -12.04 6.88
CA GLY A 38 18.22 -12.94 6.26
C GLY A 38 16.86 -12.91 6.94
N THR A 39 15.81 -12.48 6.24
CA THR A 39 14.41 -12.71 6.62
C THR A 39 13.95 -14.05 6.06
N VAL A 40 13.35 -14.89 6.89
CA VAL A 40 12.81 -16.21 6.52
C VAL A 40 11.28 -16.19 6.71
N LEU A 41 10.56 -16.64 5.69
CA LEU A 41 9.11 -16.82 5.73
C LEU A 41 8.78 -18.29 6.04
N LEU A 42 8.00 -18.53 7.09
CA LEU A 42 7.60 -19.87 7.53
C LEU A 42 6.07 -19.99 7.54
N THR A 43 5.52 -20.95 6.81
CA THR A 43 4.09 -21.29 6.88
C THR A 43 3.85 -22.26 8.02
N VAL A 44 3.10 -21.85 9.02
CA VAL A 44 2.87 -22.58 10.27
C VAL A 44 1.38 -22.90 10.42
N PRO A 45 0.99 -24.18 10.41
CA PRO A 45 -0.36 -24.61 10.78
C PRO A 45 -0.69 -24.25 12.23
N TYR A 46 -1.95 -23.91 12.52
CA TYR A 46 -2.39 -23.47 13.84
C TYR A 46 -2.06 -24.49 14.95
N ASN A 47 -2.23 -25.78 14.68
CA ASN A 47 -1.92 -26.85 15.63
C ASN A 47 -0.42 -26.96 15.98
N ARG A 48 0.48 -26.41 15.15
CA ARG A 48 1.94 -26.39 15.38
C ARG A 48 2.48 -25.03 15.81
N MET A 49 1.61 -24.03 15.99
CA MET A 49 1.99 -22.65 16.32
C MET A 49 2.86 -22.57 17.58
N LYS A 50 2.43 -23.18 18.69
CA LYS A 50 3.17 -23.14 19.97
C LYS A 50 4.56 -23.79 19.85
N GLN A 51 4.63 -24.91 19.13
CA GLN A 51 5.89 -25.63 18.92
C GLN A 51 6.86 -24.82 18.05
N GLU A 52 6.37 -24.19 16.97
CA GLU A 52 7.22 -23.44 16.06
C GLU A 52 7.72 -22.12 16.67
N MET A 53 6.89 -21.44 17.47
CA MET A 53 7.32 -20.27 18.24
C MET A 53 8.46 -20.60 19.21
N GLN A 54 8.36 -21.73 19.93
CA GLN A 54 9.41 -22.20 20.82
C GLN A 54 10.69 -22.59 20.06
N ARG A 55 10.54 -23.22 18.89
CA ARG A 55 11.68 -23.57 18.02
C ARG A 55 12.39 -22.33 17.51
N ILE A 56 11.65 -21.33 17.03
CA ILE A 56 12.16 -20.04 16.57
C ILE A 56 12.94 -19.34 17.68
N ALA A 57 12.37 -19.26 18.88
CA ALA A 57 13.04 -18.67 20.04
C ALA A 57 14.33 -19.41 20.41
N ARG A 58 14.31 -20.76 20.40
CA ARG A 58 15.50 -21.59 20.69
C ARG A 58 16.61 -21.39 19.65
N MET A 59 16.26 -21.13 18.39
CA MET A 59 17.22 -20.85 17.31
C MET A 59 17.68 -19.38 17.27
N GLY A 60 17.30 -18.56 18.26
CA GLY A 60 17.65 -17.14 18.33
C GLY A 60 16.90 -16.25 17.35
N GLY A 61 15.86 -16.79 16.70
CA GLY A 61 15.03 -16.04 15.75
C GLY A 61 14.05 -15.10 16.45
N LYS A 62 13.81 -13.94 15.84
CA LYS A 62 12.81 -12.97 16.26
C LYS A 62 11.69 -12.91 15.23
N ILE A 63 10.45 -13.10 15.67
CA ILE A 63 9.26 -13.00 14.82
C ILE A 63 8.97 -11.50 14.58
N VAL A 64 8.90 -11.11 13.33
CA VAL A 64 8.61 -9.75 12.85
C VAL A 64 7.12 -9.56 12.58
N SER A 65 6.47 -10.56 11.98
CA SER A 65 5.05 -10.52 11.63
C SER A 65 4.45 -11.92 11.57
N ILE A 66 3.14 -12.05 11.86
CA ILE A 66 2.34 -13.27 11.68
C ILE A 66 1.08 -12.88 10.89
N LYS A 67 0.88 -13.45 9.70
CA LYS A 67 -0.29 -13.17 8.84
C LYS A 67 -1.14 -14.43 8.65
N PRO A 68 -2.46 -14.41 8.80
CA PRO A 68 -3.30 -15.55 8.46
C PRO A 68 -3.28 -15.78 6.94
N LEU A 69 -3.09 -17.02 6.52
CA LEU A 69 -3.31 -17.49 5.15
C LEU A 69 -4.73 -18.03 5.08
N SER A 70 -5.69 -17.18 4.70
CA SER A 70 -7.06 -17.62 4.46
C SER A 70 -7.13 -18.37 3.13
N SER A 71 -7.42 -19.67 3.15
CA SER A 71 -8.01 -20.35 2.00
C SER A 71 -9.45 -19.85 1.84
N SER A 72 -9.71 -19.07 0.80
CA SER A 72 -11.03 -18.47 0.55
C SER A 72 -12.10 -19.51 0.24
N ALA A 73 -13.08 -19.68 1.14
CA ALA A 73 -14.40 -20.18 0.79
C ALA A 73 -15.47 -19.57 1.72
N ALA A 74 -16.37 -18.81 1.09
CA ALA A 74 -17.78 -18.52 1.41
C ALA A 74 -18.26 -18.08 2.82
N ASN A 75 -19.01 -16.96 2.78
CA ASN A 75 -20.23 -16.60 3.51
C ASN A 75 -20.24 -16.32 5.03
N GLY A 76 -20.99 -15.26 5.37
CA GLY A 76 -21.87 -15.27 6.54
C GLY A 76 -21.52 -14.30 7.68
N SER A 77 -22.37 -13.30 7.83
CA SER A 77 -22.57 -12.41 8.99
C SER A 77 -22.66 -13.11 10.36
N VAL A 78 -22.29 -12.40 11.44
CA VAL A 78 -23.11 -12.05 12.63
C VAL A 78 -22.20 -11.66 13.82
N ALA A 79 -22.73 -10.77 14.66
CA ALA A 79 -22.14 -10.05 15.78
C ALA A 79 -22.06 -10.85 17.11
N GLN A 80 -21.46 -10.18 18.12
CA GLN A 80 -21.54 -10.41 19.59
C GLN A 80 -20.81 -11.67 20.10
N THR A 81 -20.18 -11.77 21.28
CA THR A 81 -20.13 -10.99 22.53
C THR A 81 -19.03 -11.62 23.39
N GLU A 82 -18.26 -10.85 24.17
CA GLU A 82 -17.41 -11.38 25.25
C GLU A 82 -18.21 -11.43 26.57
N PRO A 83 -18.07 -12.48 27.40
CA PRO A 83 -18.59 -12.50 28.76
C PRO A 83 -17.53 -12.08 29.80
N THR A 84 -17.97 -11.21 30.69
CA THR A 84 -17.42 -10.79 31.99
C THR A 84 -17.41 -11.88 33.07
N LYS A 85 -16.50 -11.75 34.05
CA LYS A 85 -16.64 -12.01 35.51
C LYS A 85 -15.40 -11.41 36.22
N SER A 86 -15.53 -10.31 37.00
CA SER A 86 -15.87 -10.19 38.45
C SER A 86 -14.71 -10.64 39.38
N GLU A 87 -14.30 -9.99 40.48
CA GLU A 87 -14.73 -8.79 41.22
C GLU A 87 -13.71 -8.49 42.37
N ASN A 88 -13.65 -7.21 42.81
CA ASN A 88 -13.45 -6.65 44.18
C ASN A 88 -12.19 -7.02 45.03
N THR A 89 -11.57 -6.20 45.89
CA THR A 89 -11.72 -4.85 46.51
C THR A 89 -10.31 -4.50 47.07
N THR A 90 -9.77 -3.28 47.19
CA THR A 90 -9.92 -2.31 48.31
C THR A 90 -8.74 -1.31 48.21
N LYS A 91 -8.92 -0.03 48.55
CA LYS A 91 -7.86 1.00 48.82
C LYS A 91 -7.65 1.07 50.35
N PRO A 92 -6.47 1.48 50.93
CA PRO A 92 -6.04 2.89 50.93
C PRO A 92 -4.51 3.23 51.07
N ILE A 93 -4.15 4.41 50.52
CA ILE A 93 -3.28 5.52 51.02
C ILE A 93 -1.78 5.29 51.43
N GLN A 94 -0.95 6.23 50.91
CA GLN A 94 0.31 6.86 51.42
C GLN A 94 1.71 6.50 50.85
N SER A 95 2.38 7.58 50.40
CA SER A 95 3.82 7.94 50.38
C SER A 95 4.89 6.91 49.98
N GLU A 96 5.71 7.24 48.97
CA GLU A 96 7.13 7.62 49.17
C GLU A 96 7.87 7.86 47.85
N ASN A 97 8.71 8.90 47.88
CA ASN A 97 9.71 9.24 46.88
C ASN A 97 10.71 8.10 46.71
N THR A 98 10.87 7.60 45.48
CA THR A 98 12.18 7.09 45.02
C THR A 98 12.45 7.52 43.59
N THR A 99 13.39 8.46 43.51
CA THR A 99 14.11 8.93 42.35
C THR A 99 14.63 7.75 41.51
N LYS A 100 14.28 7.71 40.22
CA LYS A 100 15.00 6.89 39.23
C LYS A 100 15.65 7.79 38.18
N PRO A 101 16.86 7.45 37.71
CA PRO A 101 17.74 8.38 37.02
C PRO A 101 17.25 8.65 35.60
N MET A 102 17.43 9.88 35.14
CA MET A 102 17.29 10.27 33.74
C MET A 102 18.30 9.49 32.88
N THR A 103 17.85 8.40 32.25
CA THR A 103 18.55 7.86 31.09
C THR A 103 18.12 8.70 29.89
N GLN A 104 19.07 9.48 29.35
CA GLN A 104 18.88 10.30 28.16
C GLN A 104 18.20 9.48 27.06
N ALA A 105 17.00 9.90 26.66
CA ALA A 105 16.30 9.32 25.54
C ALA A 105 17.15 9.53 24.29
N LYS A 106 17.66 8.43 23.72
CA LYS A 106 18.12 8.41 22.32
C LYS A 106 17.04 9.08 21.47
N PRO A 107 17.40 9.96 20.52
CA PRO A 107 16.41 10.64 19.69
C PRO A 107 15.55 9.56 19.02
N LYS A 108 14.25 9.55 19.34
CA LYS A 108 13.27 8.74 18.61
C LYS A 108 13.40 9.17 17.15
N LYS A 109 13.80 8.24 16.27
CA LYS A 109 13.63 8.40 14.82
C LYS A 109 12.23 8.96 14.59
N ALA A 110 12.12 10.07 13.85
CA ALA A 110 10.84 10.65 13.49
C ALA A 110 9.95 9.51 12.97
N LYS A 111 8.79 9.30 13.60
CA LYS A 111 7.76 8.47 12.99
C LYS A 111 7.42 9.17 11.68
N ASP A 112 7.79 8.59 10.54
CA ASP A 112 7.37 9.11 9.24
C ASP A 112 5.84 9.15 9.25
N ASN A 113 5.28 10.35 9.36
CA ASN A 113 3.84 10.58 9.27
C ASN A 113 3.43 10.37 7.81
N ILE A 114 3.30 9.10 7.40
CA ILE A 114 2.86 8.70 6.07
C ILE A 114 1.35 9.01 5.96
N PRO A 115 0.93 9.97 5.11
CA PRO A 115 -0.47 10.29 4.93
C PRO A 115 -1.20 9.09 4.31
N VAL A 116 -2.37 8.75 4.85
CA VAL A 116 -3.23 7.69 4.32
C VAL A 116 -4.69 8.02 4.56
N ASN A 117 -5.54 7.81 3.55
CA ASN A 117 -6.99 7.94 3.60
C ASN A 117 -7.49 9.29 4.13
N THR A 118 -6.83 10.39 3.76
CA THR A 118 -7.28 11.76 4.06
C THR A 118 -8.68 11.97 3.48
N TYR A 119 -8.88 11.58 2.22
CA TYR A 119 -10.20 11.57 1.57
C TYR A 119 -10.69 10.15 1.35
N ARG A 120 -11.95 9.91 1.70
CA ARG A 120 -12.59 8.59 1.64
C ARG A 120 -13.69 8.58 0.58
N PRO A 121 -14.13 7.41 0.08
CA PRO A 121 -15.14 7.37 -0.99
C PRO A 121 -16.47 8.05 -0.66
N LYS A 122 -16.84 8.11 0.64
CA LYS A 122 -18.04 8.80 1.12
C LYS A 122 -17.89 10.33 1.07
N ASN A 123 -16.67 10.84 1.19
CA ASN A 123 -16.34 12.27 1.14
C ASN A 123 -15.05 12.46 0.33
N PRO A 124 -15.10 12.30 -1.00
CA PRO A 124 -13.94 12.47 -1.86
C PRO A 124 -13.58 13.96 -1.96
N PHE A 125 -12.31 14.25 -2.24
CA PHE A 125 -11.90 15.57 -2.67
C PHE A 125 -12.38 15.81 -4.10
N ILE A 126 -12.85 17.02 -4.41
CA ILE A 126 -13.21 17.41 -5.77
C ILE A 126 -12.04 18.23 -6.33
N GLY A 127 -11.18 17.56 -7.11
CA GLY A 127 -10.10 18.21 -7.83
C GLY A 127 -10.53 18.64 -9.23
N LYS A 128 -9.70 19.45 -9.89
CA LYS A 128 -9.93 19.86 -11.28
C LYS A 128 -8.85 19.33 -12.20
N CYS A 129 -9.22 18.83 -13.37
CA CYS A 129 -8.25 18.50 -14.42
C CYS A 129 -7.55 19.77 -14.90
N ILE A 130 -6.22 19.82 -14.81
CA ILE A 130 -5.40 20.94 -15.33
C ILE A 130 -4.92 20.59 -16.73
N SER A 131 -4.36 19.39 -16.93
CA SER A 131 -3.91 18.93 -18.24
C SER A 131 -4.12 17.43 -18.43
N ASN A 132 -4.26 17.03 -19.69
CA ASN A 132 -4.49 15.64 -20.11
C ASN A 132 -3.74 15.38 -21.43
N GLU A 133 -2.49 14.93 -21.32
CA GLU A 133 -1.53 14.91 -22.42
C GLU A 133 -1.27 13.47 -22.90
N GLN A 134 -1.19 13.28 -24.22
CA GLN A 134 -0.88 11.98 -24.82
C GLN A 134 0.60 11.61 -24.57
N LEU A 135 0.84 10.42 -24.01
CA LEU A 135 2.18 9.89 -23.77
C LEU A 135 2.68 8.96 -24.88
N VAL A 136 1.78 8.24 -25.55
CA VAL A 136 2.14 7.34 -26.64
C VAL A 136 2.27 8.15 -27.91
N GLN A 137 3.47 8.17 -28.48
CA GLN A 137 3.79 8.84 -29.75
C GLN A 137 3.13 8.14 -30.95
N GLU A 138 3.14 8.82 -32.10
CA GLU A 138 2.64 8.27 -33.35
C GLU A 138 3.32 6.91 -33.68
N GLY A 139 2.53 5.94 -34.13
CA GLY A 139 2.97 4.56 -34.36
C GLY A 139 3.03 3.68 -33.11
N GLY A 140 2.88 4.23 -31.90
CA GLY A 140 2.81 3.46 -30.67
C GLY A 140 1.44 2.79 -30.44
N ILE A 141 1.43 1.70 -29.65
CA ILE A 141 0.21 0.93 -29.38
C ILE A 141 -0.51 1.43 -28.13
N GLY A 142 -1.81 1.71 -28.29
CA GLY A 142 -2.71 2.04 -27.20
C GLY A 142 -2.71 3.52 -26.83
N ASN A 143 -3.62 3.89 -25.92
CA ASN A 143 -3.81 5.25 -25.45
C ASN A 143 -3.33 5.35 -24.00
N CYS A 144 -2.19 6.01 -23.77
CA CYS A 144 -1.70 6.33 -22.43
C CYS A 144 -1.58 7.84 -22.29
N ARG A 145 -2.05 8.38 -21.17
CA ARG A 145 -2.12 9.80 -20.91
C ARG A 145 -1.49 10.18 -19.59
N HIS A 146 -0.86 11.35 -19.57
CA HIS A 146 -0.38 12.02 -18.38
C HIS A 146 -1.43 13.05 -17.97
N LEU A 147 -2.05 12.84 -16.82
CA LEU A 147 -3.07 13.72 -16.29
C LEU A 147 -2.51 14.47 -15.10
N LYS A 148 -2.79 15.77 -15.02
CA LYS A 148 -2.46 16.61 -13.87
C LYS A 148 -3.72 17.20 -13.28
N PHE A 149 -3.88 17.08 -11.97
CA PHE A 149 -5.05 17.57 -11.25
C PHE A 149 -4.65 18.64 -10.24
N ASP A 150 -5.50 19.66 -10.11
CA ASP A 150 -5.42 20.67 -9.06
C ASP A 150 -5.91 20.08 -7.73
N LEU A 151 -5.11 20.28 -6.69
CA LEU A 151 -5.39 19.97 -5.29
C LEU A 151 -5.61 21.22 -4.44
N SER A 152 -5.58 22.41 -5.05
CA SER A 152 -5.90 23.66 -4.37
C SER A 152 -7.32 23.58 -3.79
N GLY A 153 -7.49 24.11 -2.56
CA GLY A 153 -8.75 24.00 -1.81
C GLY A 153 -8.90 22.71 -0.99
N GLY A 154 -7.93 21.79 -1.03
CA GLY A 154 -7.89 20.60 -0.19
C GLY A 154 -6.63 20.48 0.67
N ASP A 155 -6.61 19.48 1.54
CA ASP A 155 -5.46 19.09 2.38
C ASP A 155 -4.85 17.75 1.95
N LEU A 156 -5.12 17.32 0.71
CA LEU A 156 -4.58 16.08 0.16
C LEU A 156 -3.07 16.20 0.06
N ARG A 157 -2.37 15.46 0.92
CA ARG A 157 -0.91 15.30 0.93
C ARG A 157 -0.59 13.84 0.65
N TYR A 158 0.46 13.59 -0.12
CA TYR A 158 0.88 12.25 -0.50
C TYR A 158 2.40 12.15 -0.57
N LEU A 159 2.91 10.92 -0.60
CA LEU A 159 4.32 10.60 -0.76
C LEU A 159 4.55 9.85 -2.07
N GLU A 160 5.79 9.87 -2.52
CA GLU A 160 6.22 9.15 -3.72
C GLU A 160 5.97 7.64 -3.55
N GLY A 161 5.37 7.03 -4.57
CA GLY A 161 5.01 5.62 -4.59
C GLY A 161 3.66 5.26 -3.97
N GLN A 162 2.91 6.26 -3.46
CA GLN A 162 1.52 6.08 -3.09
C GLN A 162 0.58 6.08 -4.31
N SER A 163 -0.68 5.75 -4.07
CA SER A 163 -1.77 5.79 -5.05
C SER A 163 -2.88 6.74 -4.59
N ILE A 164 -3.65 7.26 -5.54
CA ILE A 164 -4.96 7.89 -5.28
C ILE A 164 -6.07 7.07 -5.94
N GLY A 165 -7.26 7.12 -5.37
CA GLY A 165 -8.44 6.49 -5.96
C GLY A 165 -9.28 7.50 -6.71
N ILE A 166 -9.68 7.17 -7.93
CA ILE A 166 -10.59 7.98 -8.75
C ILE A 166 -11.96 7.33 -8.78
N ILE A 167 -13.00 8.12 -8.53
CA ILE A 167 -14.40 7.72 -8.70
C ILE A 167 -14.90 8.37 -9.99
N PRO A 168 -15.15 7.60 -11.06
CA PRO A 168 -15.64 8.17 -12.31
C PRO A 168 -17.10 8.62 -12.15
N GLU A 169 -17.50 9.58 -12.98
CA GLU A 169 -18.88 10.06 -13.02
C GLU A 169 -19.85 9.00 -13.56
N GLY A 170 -21.12 9.16 -13.22
CA GLY A 170 -22.21 8.27 -13.61
C GLY A 170 -22.48 7.12 -12.62
N THR A 171 -23.33 6.20 -13.05
CA THR A 171 -23.82 5.08 -12.25
C THR A 171 -23.72 3.77 -13.00
N ASP A 172 -23.62 2.67 -12.25
CA ASP A 172 -23.69 1.32 -12.81
C ASP A 172 -25.12 0.96 -13.28
N LYS A 173 -25.27 -0.25 -13.83
CA LYS A 173 -26.56 -0.80 -14.32
C LYS A 173 -27.65 -0.86 -13.24
N LYS A 174 -27.30 -0.72 -11.96
CA LYS A 174 -28.21 -0.74 -10.80
C LYS A 174 -28.45 0.67 -10.24
N GLY A 175 -28.02 1.73 -10.95
CA GLY A 175 -28.14 3.11 -10.50
C GLY A 175 -27.21 3.48 -9.34
N LYS A 176 -26.23 2.62 -9.00
CA LYS A 176 -25.28 2.93 -7.92
C LYS A 176 -24.08 3.69 -8.47
N PRO A 177 -23.53 4.68 -7.74
CA PRO A 177 -22.29 5.35 -8.13
C PRO A 177 -21.17 4.33 -8.41
N TYR A 178 -20.35 4.60 -9.43
CA TYR A 178 -19.24 3.73 -9.75
C TYR A 178 -18.26 3.58 -8.58
N LYS A 179 -17.71 2.38 -8.43
CA LYS A 179 -16.64 2.12 -7.46
C LYS A 179 -15.34 2.84 -7.87
N LEU A 180 -14.55 3.25 -6.89
CA LEU A 180 -13.23 3.83 -7.14
C LEU A 180 -12.26 2.84 -7.80
N ARG A 181 -11.32 3.35 -8.60
CA ARG A 181 -10.15 2.62 -9.10
C ARG A 181 -8.88 3.31 -8.60
N LEU A 182 -7.91 2.54 -8.13
CA LEU A 182 -6.62 3.06 -7.67
C LEU A 182 -5.66 3.26 -8.84
N TYR A 183 -4.95 4.39 -8.83
CA TYR A 183 -3.89 4.72 -9.77
C TYR A 183 -2.65 5.18 -8.99
N SER A 184 -1.49 4.65 -9.35
CA SER A 184 -0.21 5.09 -8.79
C SER A 184 0.05 6.55 -9.15
N ILE A 185 0.47 7.32 -8.16
CA ILE A 185 0.81 8.72 -8.36
C ILE A 185 2.11 8.81 -9.17
N ALA A 186 2.09 9.62 -10.22
CA ALA A 186 3.20 9.80 -11.15
C ALA A 186 4.08 11.02 -10.83
N SER A 187 3.63 11.92 -9.95
CA SER A 187 4.33 13.13 -9.50
C SER A 187 5.02 12.94 -8.13
N THR A 188 5.96 13.82 -7.80
CA THR A 188 6.51 13.88 -6.43
C THR A 188 5.50 14.46 -5.46
N ARG A 189 5.78 14.43 -4.14
CA ARG A 189 4.89 15.04 -3.14
C ARG A 189 4.56 16.52 -3.38
N HIS A 190 5.40 17.20 -4.16
CA HIS A 190 5.27 18.62 -4.49
C HIS A 190 4.51 18.86 -5.81
N GLY A 191 4.05 17.81 -6.48
CA GLY A 191 3.44 17.90 -7.81
C GLY A 191 4.47 18.05 -8.94
N ASP A 192 3.99 18.16 -10.18
CA ASP A 192 4.88 18.34 -11.34
C ASP A 192 5.49 19.74 -11.42
N ASP A 193 4.81 20.73 -10.83
CA ASP A 193 5.23 22.13 -10.83
C ASP A 193 6.02 22.52 -9.57
N LEU A 194 6.18 21.57 -8.63
CA LEU A 194 6.92 21.72 -7.36
C LEU A 194 6.36 22.83 -6.45
N ASP A 195 5.03 22.93 -6.36
CA ASP A 195 4.30 23.98 -5.63
C ASP A 195 3.31 23.44 -4.59
N ASP A 196 3.29 22.12 -4.35
CA ASP A 196 2.40 21.42 -3.41
C ASP A 196 0.90 21.50 -3.76
N LYS A 197 0.56 21.90 -4.99
CA LYS A 197 -0.83 22.10 -5.42
C LYS A 197 -1.32 21.10 -6.44
N THR A 198 -0.47 20.22 -6.97
CA THR A 198 -0.86 19.31 -8.05
C THR A 198 -0.54 17.86 -7.74
N VAL A 199 -1.31 16.96 -8.35
CA VAL A 199 -1.00 15.52 -8.41
C VAL A 199 -1.16 15.03 -9.84
N SER A 200 -0.27 14.14 -10.27
CA SER A 200 -0.30 13.61 -11.63
C SER A 200 -0.49 12.10 -11.66
N LEU A 201 -1.17 11.61 -12.70
CA LEU A 201 -1.39 10.19 -12.97
C LEU A 201 -0.87 9.82 -14.36
N CYS A 202 -0.43 8.57 -14.50
CA CYS A 202 -0.15 7.94 -15.79
C CYS A 202 -1.21 6.86 -16.03
N VAL A 203 -2.11 7.08 -16.99
CA VAL A 203 -3.31 6.26 -17.19
C VAL A 203 -3.35 5.72 -18.60
N ARG A 204 -3.44 4.40 -18.73
CA ARG A 204 -3.71 3.71 -19.99
C ARG A 204 -5.20 3.40 -20.10
N GLN A 205 -5.81 3.75 -21.24
CA GLN A 205 -7.17 3.35 -21.55
C GLN A 205 -7.24 1.83 -21.66
N LEU A 206 -8.06 1.21 -20.80
CA LEU A 206 -8.33 -0.22 -20.90
C LEU A 206 -9.33 -0.46 -22.03
N GLN A 207 -8.90 -1.27 -23.01
CA GLN A 207 -9.74 -1.80 -24.08
C GLN A 207 -9.48 -3.28 -24.23
N TYR A 208 -10.54 -4.07 -24.37
CA TYR A 208 -10.46 -5.48 -24.70
C TYR A 208 -11.65 -5.90 -25.55
N LYS A 209 -11.51 -6.99 -26.31
CA LYS A 209 -12.62 -7.59 -27.05
C LYS A 209 -13.34 -8.58 -26.13
N HIS A 210 -14.66 -8.46 -26.04
CA HIS A 210 -15.46 -9.44 -25.31
C HIS A 210 -15.26 -10.83 -25.95
N PRO A 211 -14.97 -11.88 -25.17
CA PRO A 211 -14.61 -13.18 -25.72
C PRO A 211 -15.74 -13.82 -26.54
N GLU A 212 -17.00 -13.60 -26.14
CA GLU A 212 -18.16 -14.19 -26.81
C GLU A 212 -18.71 -13.32 -27.96
N THR A 213 -18.92 -12.02 -27.74
CA THR A 213 -19.56 -11.13 -28.72
C THR A 213 -18.58 -10.45 -29.68
N GLY A 214 -17.27 -10.45 -29.38
CA GLY A 214 -16.24 -9.74 -30.14
C GLY A 214 -16.28 -8.21 -30.02
N GLU A 215 -17.24 -7.66 -29.28
CA GLU A 215 -17.42 -6.22 -29.09
C GLU A 215 -16.24 -5.61 -28.32
N THR A 216 -15.84 -4.39 -28.68
CA THR A 216 -14.79 -3.66 -27.96
C THR A 216 -15.37 -3.05 -26.69
N VAL A 217 -14.92 -3.55 -25.54
CA VAL A 217 -15.31 -3.06 -24.22
C VAL A 217 -14.25 -2.09 -23.71
N ASN A 218 -14.72 -0.90 -23.30
CA ASN A 218 -13.91 0.14 -22.70
C ASN A 218 -14.01 0.10 -21.17
N GLY A 219 -12.87 0.20 -20.49
CA GLY A 219 -12.84 0.30 -19.04
C GLY A 219 -13.37 1.65 -18.54
N VAL A 220 -14.46 1.64 -17.77
CA VAL A 220 -15.18 2.84 -17.30
C VAL A 220 -14.25 3.94 -16.77
N CYS A 221 -13.44 3.67 -15.75
CA CYS A 221 -12.65 4.71 -15.08
C CYS A 221 -11.46 5.19 -15.92
N SER A 222 -10.80 4.29 -16.66
CA SER A 222 -9.69 4.67 -17.52
C SER A 222 -10.16 5.48 -18.73
N THR A 223 -11.31 5.13 -19.30
CA THR A 223 -11.91 5.89 -20.41
C THR A 223 -12.40 7.25 -19.95
N PHE A 224 -13.04 7.32 -18.78
CA PHE A 224 -13.38 8.59 -18.13
C PHE A 224 -12.15 9.50 -18.01
N LEU A 225 -11.07 9.03 -17.38
CA LEU A 225 -9.84 9.82 -17.20
C LEU A 225 -9.23 10.23 -18.55
N CYS A 226 -9.02 9.29 -19.48
CA CYS A 226 -8.40 9.59 -20.76
C CYS A 226 -9.17 10.61 -21.60
N ASN A 227 -10.46 10.82 -21.34
CA ASN A 227 -11.31 11.76 -22.06
C ASN A 227 -11.64 13.05 -21.28
N LEU A 228 -11.08 13.27 -20.09
CA LEU A 228 -11.27 14.51 -19.34
C LEU A 228 -10.68 15.72 -20.08
N ASN A 229 -11.39 16.84 -20.05
CA ASN A 229 -10.91 18.12 -20.51
C ASN A 229 -10.35 18.94 -19.33
N PRO A 230 -9.42 19.88 -19.58
CA PRO A 230 -9.05 20.88 -18.59
C PRO A 230 -10.29 21.63 -18.05
N GLY A 231 -10.36 21.77 -16.73
CA GLY A 231 -11.48 22.38 -16.01
C GLY A 231 -12.49 21.39 -15.42
N ASP A 232 -12.54 20.16 -15.95
CA ASP A 232 -13.48 19.12 -15.50
C ASP A 232 -13.22 18.71 -14.05
N ASP A 233 -14.29 18.45 -13.30
CA ASP A 233 -14.22 17.98 -11.93
C ASP A 233 -13.88 16.48 -11.85
N VAL A 234 -13.11 16.10 -10.83
CA VAL A 234 -12.77 14.71 -10.57
C VAL A 234 -12.85 14.39 -9.08
N LYS A 235 -13.52 13.28 -8.75
CA LYS A 235 -13.62 12.77 -7.38
C LYS A 235 -12.38 11.94 -7.02
N ILE A 236 -11.56 12.49 -6.14
CA ILE A 236 -10.28 11.92 -5.69
C ILE A 236 -10.39 11.41 -4.25
N THR A 237 -9.79 10.25 -3.99
CA THR A 237 -9.67 9.63 -2.66
C THR A 237 -8.22 9.27 -2.37
N GLY A 238 -7.90 9.05 -1.10
CA GLY A 238 -6.58 8.66 -0.64
C GLY A 238 -5.83 9.78 0.09
N PRO A 239 -4.49 9.77 0.06
CA PRO A 239 -3.64 8.76 -0.61
C PRO A 239 -3.77 7.37 0.04
N ALA A 240 -3.30 6.33 -0.65
CA ALA A 240 -3.24 4.96 -0.16
C ALA A 240 -1.88 4.30 -0.51
N GLY A 241 -1.55 3.24 0.22
CA GLY A 241 -0.32 2.47 0.00
C GLY A 241 0.84 2.91 0.89
N LYS A 242 1.63 1.91 1.32
CA LYS A 242 2.88 2.07 2.09
C LYS A 242 4.01 1.17 1.60
N GLU A 243 3.71 0.24 0.69
CA GLU A 243 4.63 -0.81 0.25
C GLU A 243 5.68 -0.29 -0.74
N MET A 244 5.27 0.66 -1.59
CA MET A 244 6.11 1.27 -2.61
C MET A 244 6.70 2.60 -2.14
N LEU A 245 6.91 2.82 -0.84
CA LEU A 245 7.52 4.08 -0.38
C LEU A 245 9.02 4.10 -0.69
N LEU A 246 9.52 5.27 -1.09
CA LEU A 246 10.95 5.45 -1.29
C LEU A 246 11.69 5.31 0.07
N PRO A 247 12.82 4.58 0.12
CA PRO A 247 13.64 4.50 1.32
C PRO A 247 14.09 5.88 1.82
N SER A 248 14.20 6.04 3.14
CA SER A 248 14.69 7.28 3.75
C SER A 248 16.20 7.47 3.61
N ASP A 249 16.94 6.38 3.37
CA ASP A 249 18.40 6.40 3.22
C ASP A 249 18.79 6.93 1.84
N PRO A 250 19.49 8.08 1.74
CA PRO A 250 19.90 8.66 0.46
C PRO A 250 20.95 7.81 -0.28
N ASN A 251 21.62 6.88 0.38
CA ASN A 251 22.62 6.00 -0.22
C ASN A 251 22.05 4.63 -0.63
N ALA A 252 20.73 4.42 -0.47
CA ALA A 252 20.10 3.17 -0.84
C ALA A 252 20.18 2.93 -2.36
N ASN A 253 20.60 1.72 -2.74
CA ASN A 253 20.52 1.27 -4.13
C ASN A 253 19.08 0.89 -4.45
N ILE A 254 18.48 1.59 -5.43
CA ILE A 254 17.08 1.39 -5.82
C ILE A 254 17.03 0.78 -7.22
N ILE A 255 16.58 -0.48 -7.29
CA ILE A 255 16.35 -1.19 -8.55
C ILE A 255 14.85 -1.05 -8.89
N MET A 256 14.55 -0.50 -10.07
CA MET A 256 13.18 -0.24 -10.52
C MET A 256 12.89 -1.07 -11.78
N MET A 257 11.86 -1.91 -11.72
CA MET A 257 11.40 -2.73 -12.85
C MET A 257 9.96 -2.35 -13.18
N ALA A 258 9.73 -1.74 -14.35
CA ALA A 258 8.42 -1.29 -14.80
C ALA A 258 8.06 -1.81 -16.18
N THR A 259 6.77 -2.06 -16.38
CA THR A 259 6.15 -2.26 -17.70
C THR A 259 4.92 -1.36 -17.83
N GLY A 260 4.76 -0.69 -18.97
CA GLY A 260 3.65 0.22 -19.24
C GLY A 260 3.46 1.28 -18.15
N THR A 261 2.25 1.40 -17.61
CA THR A 261 1.90 2.37 -16.55
C THR A 261 2.57 2.09 -15.20
N GLY A 262 3.24 0.94 -15.04
CA GLY A 262 4.07 0.65 -13.86
C GLY A 262 5.24 1.63 -13.67
N ILE A 263 5.53 2.47 -14.67
CA ILE A 263 6.53 3.55 -14.58
C ILE A 263 6.12 4.69 -13.64
N ALA A 264 4.82 4.86 -13.34
CA ALA A 264 4.30 5.98 -12.55
C ALA A 264 5.03 6.22 -11.21
N PRO A 265 5.12 5.25 -10.28
CA PRO A 265 5.83 5.46 -9.01
C PRO A 265 7.32 5.76 -9.21
N PHE A 266 7.95 5.20 -10.24
CA PHE A 266 9.37 5.41 -10.53
C PHE A 266 9.65 6.78 -11.15
N ARG A 267 8.71 7.33 -11.93
CA ARG A 267 8.78 8.73 -12.36
C ARG A 267 8.84 9.65 -11.14
N ALA A 268 7.97 9.42 -10.14
CA ALA A 268 7.99 10.18 -8.88
C ALA A 268 9.32 10.02 -8.14
N PHE A 269 9.88 8.80 -8.08
CA PHE A 269 11.18 8.55 -7.44
C PHE A 269 12.31 9.31 -8.14
N LEU A 270 12.44 9.15 -9.46
CA LEU A 270 13.49 9.77 -10.26
C LEU A 270 13.42 11.30 -10.19
N TRP A 271 12.21 11.87 -10.22
CA TRP A 271 12.03 13.32 -10.08
C TRP A 271 12.47 13.83 -8.70
N ARG A 272 12.10 13.12 -7.62
CA ARG A 272 12.54 13.47 -6.27
C ARG A 272 14.06 13.35 -6.12
N MET A 273 14.63 12.28 -6.65
CA MET A 273 16.07 12.00 -6.55
C MET A 273 16.91 13.02 -7.32
N PHE A 274 16.52 13.37 -8.55
CA PHE A 274 17.40 14.14 -9.44
C PHE A 274 16.90 15.56 -9.72
N LYS A 275 15.59 15.77 -9.90
CA LYS A 275 15.05 17.06 -10.31
C LYS A 275 14.91 18.04 -9.13
N GLU A 276 14.43 17.55 -7.99
CA GLU A 276 14.30 18.39 -6.78
C GLU A 276 15.65 18.75 -6.17
N GLN A 277 16.62 17.82 -6.18
CA GLN A 277 17.97 18.09 -5.70
C GLN A 277 18.67 19.17 -6.53
N GLN A 278 18.52 19.13 -7.86
CA GLN A 278 19.03 20.19 -8.73
C GLN A 278 18.43 21.56 -8.40
N ARG A 279 17.14 21.63 -8.05
CA ARG A 279 16.50 22.88 -7.62
C ARG A 279 17.08 23.37 -6.28
N LYS A 280 17.26 22.49 -5.29
CA LYS A 280 17.91 22.85 -4.01
C LYS A 280 19.33 23.38 -4.23
N LEU A 281 20.11 22.75 -5.11
CA LEU A 281 21.47 23.19 -5.46
C LEU A 281 21.48 24.52 -6.22
N LYS A 282 20.53 24.75 -7.13
CA LYS A 282 20.36 26.04 -7.83
C LYS A 282 19.94 27.17 -6.90
N ILE A 283 19.00 26.91 -5.97
CA ILE A 283 18.57 27.88 -4.95
C ILE A 283 19.69 28.17 -3.95
N SER A 284 20.57 27.20 -3.66
CA SER A 284 21.70 27.35 -2.74
C SER A 284 22.94 28.02 -3.36
N GLY A 285 22.93 28.42 -4.64
CA GLY A 285 23.87 29.41 -5.17
C GLY A 285 25.37 29.08 -5.10
N LYS A 286 25.80 27.86 -5.50
CA LYS A 286 27.21 27.55 -5.82
C LYS A 286 27.41 26.68 -7.07
N GLY A 287 26.48 26.71 -8.03
CA GLY A 287 26.58 25.94 -9.27
C GLY A 287 26.63 26.84 -10.50
N LYS A 288 27.81 27.38 -10.84
CA LYS A 288 28.09 27.93 -12.17
C LYS A 288 28.19 26.72 -13.12
N LEU A 289 27.21 26.53 -14.00
CA LEU A 289 27.33 25.58 -15.11
C LEU A 289 27.77 26.39 -16.34
N SER A 290 29.08 26.42 -16.58
CA SER A 290 29.67 26.91 -17.83
C SER A 290 29.71 25.76 -18.83
N HIS A 291 28.97 25.89 -19.93
CA HIS A 291 29.19 25.09 -21.13
C HIS A 291 30.45 25.62 -21.84
N ILE A 292 31.39 24.73 -22.14
CA ILE A 292 32.41 24.92 -23.18
C ILE A 292 31.77 24.50 -24.50
#